data_AF-A0AAW2SLQ8-F1
#
_entry.id   AF-A0AAW2SLQ8-F1
#
_cell.length_a   1.000
_cell.length_b   1.000
_cell.length_c   1.000
_cell.angle_alpha   90.00
_cell.angle_beta   90.00
_cell.angle_gamma   90.00
#
_symmetry.space_group_name_H-M   'P 1'
#
loop_
_entity.id
_entity.type
_entity.pdbx_description
1 polymer ?
#
loop_
_entity_poly.entity_id
_entity_poly.type
_entity_poly.pdbx_seq_one_letter_code
_entity_poly.pdbx_strand_id
1 'polypeptide(L)'
;MIDLLLSSSKNMVSPELRSSVLAITGSCIKVSPLAESLMWRAERLFFLNGEQDLSAFLLVDLGIVKFPDYKCIISDPIFPNRRDLLSYEEAIEISQIMVESLDENNSELVLRCIEVSSSRMSIALQDGKCSSGGPMVAFFSYFSASWVYSKVVLLGVSFFEREKRYIDAISLLRQLLDAFIFDGRRGYWTLRLSVDLEHVGRLDESLQAAEDGLLDPWVRAGSRVALQRRVLRLGKPPRRWKVPSYSESVKRKIFEVHVQGRLLNCKTGMKSIFYNEDGEQCGVEQLALHYYAGEGGGWQGVHTESGIWLTIFGVLMWDIIFADVPHVFRTKFQTAPLDLETDSFYEVRKGLIEELLDKIQDGMAEEILITSWESHVGTACRGVNWEKHSLADLRAAVKCIGGHCLASICRHLAQDYRSWSSGMPDLLLWRLHDCYRGEAKLVEVKGPRDRLSEQQRAWLLVLMDCGFNVEVCKVTPPPAPS
;
A
#
# COMPACT_ATOMS: atom_id res chain seq x y z
N MET A 1 -21.29 12.90 -21.20
CA MET A 1 -20.25 13.73 -20.54
C MET A 1 -18.87 13.35 -21.04
N ILE A 2 -18.54 12.06 -21.12
CA ILE A 2 -17.32 11.56 -21.77
C ILE A 2 -17.21 12.01 -23.24
N ASP A 3 -18.31 11.98 -23.99
CA ASP A 3 -18.35 12.53 -25.36
C ASP A 3 -18.07 14.04 -25.43
N LEU A 4 -18.30 14.79 -24.34
CA LEU A 4 -17.97 16.22 -24.21
C LEU A 4 -16.53 16.44 -23.71
N LEU A 5 -15.96 15.47 -22.99
CA LEU A 5 -14.53 15.49 -22.62
C LEU A 5 -13.66 15.20 -23.86
N LEU A 6 -14.03 14.20 -24.65
CA LEU A 6 -13.27 13.69 -25.79
C LEU A 6 -13.53 14.43 -27.13
N SER A 7 -14.35 15.50 -27.14
CA SER A 7 -14.80 16.14 -28.38
C SER A 7 -13.74 16.95 -29.14
N SER A 8 -12.47 16.97 -28.73
CA SER A 8 -11.42 17.78 -29.38
C SER A 8 -10.67 17.10 -30.54
N SER A 9 -11.03 15.89 -30.97
CA SER A 9 -10.27 15.17 -32.03
C SER A 9 -11.10 14.48 -33.13
N LYS A 10 -12.27 15.01 -33.50
CA LYS A 10 -12.94 14.56 -34.74
C LYS A 10 -12.30 15.21 -35.97
N ASN A 11 -11.11 14.75 -36.33
CA ASN A 11 -10.54 15.00 -37.66
C ASN A 11 -11.41 14.32 -38.72
N MET A 12 -11.92 15.12 -39.65
CA MET A 12 -12.76 14.71 -40.76
C MET A 12 -11.97 13.82 -41.74
N VAL A 13 -12.10 12.50 -41.60
CA VAL A 13 -11.53 11.53 -42.55
C VAL A 13 -12.29 11.62 -43.88
N SER A 14 -11.58 11.74 -45.00
CA SER A 14 -12.22 11.85 -46.32
C SER A 14 -13.03 10.57 -46.67
N PRO A 15 -14.19 10.70 -47.33
CA PRO A 15 -15.00 9.56 -47.74
C PRO A 15 -14.27 8.57 -48.67
N GLU A 16 -13.31 9.04 -49.48
CA GLU A 16 -12.53 8.17 -50.36
C GLU A 16 -11.57 7.28 -49.58
N LEU A 17 -10.92 7.81 -48.54
CA LEU A 17 -10.01 7.02 -47.69
C LEU A 17 -10.78 5.90 -46.98
N ARG A 18 -11.97 6.19 -46.44
CA ARG A 18 -12.82 5.20 -45.78
C ARG A 18 -13.22 4.06 -46.73
N SER A 19 -13.53 4.39 -47.98
CA SER A 19 -13.95 3.41 -48.99
C SER A 19 -12.79 2.51 -49.43
N SER A 20 -11.59 3.08 -49.64
CA SER A 20 -10.38 2.33 -49.97
C SER A 20 -9.94 1.39 -48.84
N VAL A 21 -10.03 1.84 -47.58
CA VAL A 21 -9.72 1.01 -46.42
C VAL A 21 -10.68 -0.17 -46.33
N LEU A 22 -12.00 0.06 -46.46
CA LEU A 22 -13.01 -1.01 -46.42
C LEU A 22 -12.81 -2.06 -47.53
N ALA A 23 -12.39 -1.63 -48.73
CA ALA A 23 -12.10 -2.54 -49.84
C ALA A 23 -10.91 -3.47 -49.54
N ILE A 24 -9.91 -3.00 -48.80
CA ILE A 24 -8.74 -3.79 -48.41
C ILE A 24 -9.03 -4.68 -47.20
N THR A 25 -9.72 -4.16 -46.18
CA THR A 25 -9.96 -4.88 -44.93
C THR A 25 -10.99 -5.99 -45.05
N GLY A 26 -11.91 -5.90 -46.01
CA GLY A 26 -12.98 -6.87 -46.18
C GLY A 26 -14.01 -6.83 -45.04
N SER A 27 -14.61 -7.98 -44.74
CA SER A 27 -15.63 -8.09 -43.68
C SER A 27 -15.00 -8.09 -42.29
N CYS A 28 -15.27 -7.04 -41.52
CA CYS A 28 -14.83 -6.93 -40.14
C CYS A 28 -15.98 -7.16 -39.17
N ILE A 29 -15.71 -7.83 -38.05
CA ILE A 29 -16.66 -7.98 -36.94
C ILE A 29 -16.19 -7.09 -35.80
N LYS A 30 -17.11 -6.34 -35.19
CA LYS A 30 -16.87 -5.57 -33.98
C LYS A 30 -17.93 -5.93 -32.95
N VAL A 31 -17.51 -6.14 -31.71
CA VAL A 31 -18.44 -6.30 -30.59
C VAL A 31 -19.26 -5.02 -30.43
N SER A 32 -20.56 -5.17 -30.14
CA SER A 32 -21.42 -4.01 -29.87
C SER A 32 -20.94 -3.27 -28.62
N PRO A 33 -20.78 -1.93 -28.65
CA PRO A 33 -20.41 -1.15 -27.47
C PRO A 33 -21.37 -1.36 -26.28
N LEU A 34 -22.64 -1.65 -26.56
CA LEU A 34 -23.63 -1.96 -25.54
C LEU A 34 -23.33 -3.31 -24.83
N ALA A 35 -22.89 -4.31 -25.60
CA ALA A 35 -22.52 -5.62 -25.05
C ALA A 35 -21.23 -5.52 -24.22
N GLU A 36 -20.25 -4.76 -24.71
CA GLU A 36 -18.99 -4.48 -24.01
C GLU A 36 -19.26 -3.77 -22.66
N SER A 37 -20.07 -2.70 -22.67
CA SER A 37 -20.47 -2.00 -21.44
C SER A 37 -21.25 -2.89 -20.47
N LEU A 38 -22.10 -3.78 -20.97
CA LEU A 38 -22.84 -4.72 -20.13
C LEU A 38 -21.91 -5.73 -19.46
N MET A 39 -20.96 -6.31 -20.20
CA MET A 39 -20.00 -7.27 -19.66
C MET A 39 -19.07 -6.63 -18.65
N TRP A 40 -18.55 -5.43 -18.97
CA TRP A 40 -17.71 -4.67 -18.05
C TRP A 40 -18.43 -4.37 -16.73
N ARG A 41 -19.71 -3.98 -16.77
CA ARG A 41 -20.55 -3.79 -15.57
C ARG A 41 -20.73 -5.08 -14.79
N ALA A 42 -21.00 -6.20 -15.47
CA ALA A 42 -21.20 -7.49 -14.84
C ALA A 42 -19.93 -7.97 -14.11
N GLU A 43 -18.76 -7.86 -14.77
CA GLU A 43 -17.46 -8.19 -14.17
C GLU A 43 -17.18 -7.32 -12.94
N ARG A 44 -17.42 -6.02 -13.02
CA ARG A 44 -17.20 -5.10 -11.90
C ARG A 44 -18.07 -5.42 -10.70
N LEU A 45 -19.34 -5.74 -10.93
CA LEU A 45 -20.27 -6.14 -9.87
C LEU A 45 -19.91 -7.50 -9.25
N PHE A 46 -19.30 -8.39 -10.04
CA PHE A 46 -18.90 -9.72 -9.57
C PHE A 46 -17.59 -9.69 -8.79
N PHE A 47 -16.52 -9.12 -9.36
CA PHE A 47 -15.20 -9.13 -8.73
C PHE A 47 -14.98 -8.00 -7.73
N LEU A 48 -15.70 -6.88 -7.89
CA LEU A 48 -15.55 -5.68 -7.03
C LEU A 48 -14.11 -5.14 -7.00
N ASN A 49 -13.31 -5.46 -8.02
CA ASN A 49 -11.98 -4.94 -8.23
C ASN A 49 -11.72 -4.83 -9.75
N GLY A 50 -10.57 -4.25 -10.11
CA GLY A 50 -10.16 -4.12 -11.52
C GLY A 50 -9.02 -5.04 -11.92
N GLU A 51 -8.62 -5.96 -11.04
CA GLU A 51 -7.47 -6.87 -11.25
C GLU A 51 -7.92 -8.21 -11.83
N GLN A 52 -9.15 -8.63 -11.56
CA GLN A 52 -9.74 -9.87 -12.04
C GLN A 52 -10.67 -9.63 -13.24
N ASP A 53 -10.67 -10.60 -14.15
CA ASP A 53 -11.54 -10.67 -15.31
C ASP A 53 -12.13 -12.09 -15.47
N LEU A 54 -12.81 -12.35 -16.57
CA LEU A 54 -13.42 -13.67 -16.83
C LEU A 54 -12.41 -14.81 -16.96
N SER A 55 -11.11 -14.53 -17.17
CA SER A 55 -10.09 -15.57 -17.18
C SER A 55 -9.91 -16.22 -15.80
N ALA A 56 -10.30 -15.54 -14.72
CA ALA A 56 -10.27 -16.11 -13.37
C ALA A 56 -11.08 -17.40 -13.24
N PHE A 57 -12.20 -17.52 -13.98
CA PHE A 57 -12.98 -18.77 -14.03
C PHE A 57 -12.19 -19.90 -14.68
N LEU A 58 -11.53 -19.63 -15.81
CA LEU A 58 -10.71 -20.60 -16.51
C LEU A 58 -9.52 -21.06 -15.65
N LEU A 59 -8.89 -20.15 -14.91
CA LEU A 59 -7.78 -20.49 -14.02
C LEU A 59 -8.21 -21.43 -12.88
N VAL A 60 -9.44 -21.29 -12.38
CA VAL A 60 -10.02 -22.20 -11.40
C VAL A 60 -10.36 -23.55 -12.03
N ASP A 61 -11.00 -23.56 -13.20
CA ASP A 61 -11.36 -24.81 -13.91
C ASP A 61 -10.12 -25.62 -14.32
N LEU A 62 -9.03 -24.94 -14.65
CA LEU A 62 -7.72 -25.56 -14.94
C LEU A 62 -6.98 -26.01 -13.68
N GLY A 63 -7.48 -25.69 -12.48
CA GLY A 63 -6.83 -26.00 -11.20
C GLY A 63 -5.55 -25.20 -10.94
N ILE A 64 -5.30 -24.11 -11.69
CA ILE A 64 -4.14 -23.24 -11.53
C ILE A 64 -4.31 -22.34 -10.31
N VAL A 65 -5.53 -21.85 -10.08
CA VAL A 65 -5.87 -21.00 -8.94
C VAL A 65 -6.90 -21.69 -8.07
N LYS A 66 -6.65 -21.73 -6.76
CA LYS A 66 -7.59 -22.21 -5.75
C LYS A 66 -7.97 -21.05 -4.83
N PHE A 67 -9.26 -20.81 -4.64
CA PHE A 67 -9.72 -19.80 -3.68
C PHE A 67 -10.00 -20.41 -2.30
N PRO A 68 -9.88 -19.64 -1.21
CA PRO A 68 -10.20 -20.07 0.14
C PRO A 68 -11.68 -20.45 0.28
N ASP A 69 -11.98 -21.34 1.22
CA ASP A 69 -13.37 -21.62 1.57
C ASP A 69 -13.84 -20.71 2.71
N TYR A 70 -14.96 -20.04 2.47
CA TYR A 70 -15.60 -19.09 3.39
C TYR A 70 -17.07 -18.93 3.00
N LYS A 71 -17.93 -18.43 3.91
CA LYS A 71 -19.34 -18.19 3.60
C LYS A 71 -19.57 -16.77 3.10
N CYS A 72 -20.34 -16.66 2.02
CA CYS A 72 -20.85 -15.36 1.56
C CYS A 72 -22.14 -15.03 2.33
N ILE A 73 -22.01 -14.30 3.44
CA ILE A 73 -23.14 -13.87 4.26
C ILE A 73 -23.56 -12.46 3.81
N ILE A 74 -24.51 -12.37 2.89
CA ILE A 74 -24.91 -11.12 2.23
C ILE A 74 -26.32 -10.72 2.66
N SER A 75 -26.46 -9.64 3.43
CA SER A 75 -27.75 -9.02 3.76
C SER A 75 -28.04 -7.72 3.01
N ASP A 76 -27.00 -6.96 2.66
CA ASP A 76 -27.13 -5.62 2.07
C ASP A 76 -26.48 -5.52 0.69
N PRO A 77 -27.06 -4.78 -0.26
CA PRO A 77 -26.43 -4.49 -1.54
C PRO A 77 -25.26 -3.50 -1.36
N ILE A 78 -24.22 -3.61 -2.19
CA ILE A 78 -23.10 -2.65 -2.21
C ILE A 78 -23.58 -1.30 -2.73
N PHE A 79 -24.35 -1.33 -3.82
CA PHE A 79 -24.96 -0.14 -4.42
C PHE A 79 -26.43 -0.09 -4.02
N PRO A 80 -26.88 0.95 -3.29
CA PRO A 80 -28.27 1.05 -2.84
C PRO A 80 -29.27 1.10 -3.99
N ASN A 81 -28.89 1.69 -5.12
CA ASN A 81 -29.72 1.77 -6.32
C ASN A 81 -28.87 1.92 -7.59
N ARG A 82 -29.53 1.82 -8.75
CA ARG A 82 -28.89 1.94 -10.07
C ARG A 82 -28.18 3.27 -10.29
N ARG A 83 -28.66 4.37 -9.70
CA ARG A 83 -28.03 5.70 -9.87
C ARG A 83 -26.65 5.71 -9.24
N ASP A 84 -26.50 5.18 -8.02
CA ASP A 84 -25.21 5.14 -7.33
C ASP A 84 -24.19 4.26 -8.08
N LEU A 85 -24.63 3.12 -8.62
CA LEU A 85 -23.80 2.29 -9.49
C LEU A 85 -23.33 3.07 -10.72
N LEU A 86 -24.24 3.70 -11.46
CA LEU A 86 -23.87 4.44 -12.68
C LEU A 86 -22.94 5.63 -12.39
N SER A 87 -23.13 6.32 -11.25
CA SER A 87 -22.22 7.39 -10.83
C SER A 87 -20.85 6.86 -10.44
N TYR A 88 -20.77 5.67 -9.83
CA TYR A 88 -19.51 5.00 -9.55
C TYR A 88 -18.79 4.60 -10.84
N GLU A 89 -19.50 4.06 -11.83
CA GLU A 89 -18.95 3.73 -13.15
C GLU A 89 -18.41 4.98 -13.86
N GLU A 90 -19.19 6.07 -13.92
CA GLU A 90 -18.76 7.34 -14.50
C GLU A 90 -17.47 7.87 -13.82
N ALA A 91 -17.36 7.73 -12.50
CA ALA A 91 -16.18 8.15 -11.78
C ALA A 91 -14.95 7.29 -12.12
N ILE A 92 -15.11 5.98 -12.34
CA ILE A 92 -14.03 5.09 -12.80
C ILE A 92 -13.57 5.49 -14.19
N GLU A 93 -14.50 5.74 -15.11
CA GLU A 93 -14.18 6.17 -16.49
C GLU A 93 -13.38 7.49 -16.46
N ILE A 94 -13.79 8.47 -15.64
CA ILE A 94 -13.02 9.71 -15.44
C ILE A 94 -11.63 9.44 -14.85
N SER A 95 -11.52 8.51 -13.91
CA SER A 95 -10.22 8.12 -13.34
C SER A 95 -9.31 7.48 -14.38
N GLN A 96 -9.85 6.70 -15.31
CA GLN A 96 -9.08 6.12 -16.40
C GLN A 96 -8.61 7.20 -17.38
N ILE A 97 -9.51 8.10 -17.80
CA ILE A 97 -9.16 9.23 -18.67
C ILE A 97 -8.07 10.10 -18.03
N MET A 98 -8.14 10.35 -16.73
CA MET A 98 -7.11 11.11 -16.00
C MET A 98 -5.73 10.45 -16.12
N VAL A 99 -5.64 9.13 -15.92
CA VAL A 99 -4.38 8.39 -16.01
C VAL A 99 -3.84 8.42 -17.44
N GLU A 100 -4.67 8.08 -18.43
CA GLU A 100 -4.28 8.11 -19.85
C GLU A 100 -3.83 9.52 -20.27
N SER A 101 -4.53 10.56 -19.84
CA SER A 101 -4.18 11.96 -20.14
C SER A 101 -2.86 12.38 -19.48
N LEU A 102 -2.53 11.86 -18.30
CA LEU A 102 -1.24 12.11 -17.66
C LEU A 102 -0.10 11.45 -18.44
N ASP A 103 -0.30 10.23 -18.93
CA ASP A 103 0.69 9.49 -19.73
C ASP A 103 0.91 10.17 -21.10
N GLU A 104 -0.17 10.65 -21.73
CA GLU A 104 -0.13 11.40 -22.99
C GLU A 104 0.33 12.88 -22.82
N ASN A 105 0.53 13.34 -21.58
CA ASN A 105 0.82 14.75 -21.24
C ASN A 105 -0.25 15.74 -21.75
N ASN A 106 -1.52 15.32 -21.80
CA ASN A 106 -2.65 16.17 -22.18
C ASN A 106 -3.15 16.99 -20.97
N SER A 107 -2.47 18.11 -20.69
CA SER A 107 -2.79 18.99 -19.57
C SER A 107 -4.22 19.53 -19.58
N GLU A 108 -4.84 19.73 -20.74
CA GLU A 108 -6.20 20.25 -20.84
C GLU A 108 -7.24 19.24 -20.32
N LEU A 109 -7.12 17.97 -20.72
CA LEU A 109 -7.98 16.91 -20.22
C LEU A 109 -7.75 16.64 -18.73
N VAL A 110 -6.50 16.70 -18.28
CA VAL A 110 -6.17 16.61 -16.85
C VAL A 110 -6.91 17.67 -16.03
N LEU A 111 -6.84 18.94 -16.46
CA LEU A 111 -7.54 20.04 -15.77
C LEU A 111 -9.07 19.83 -15.75
N ARG A 112 -9.65 19.35 -16.85
CA ARG A 112 -11.09 19.03 -16.91
C ARG A 112 -11.47 17.89 -15.96
N CYS A 113 -10.65 16.84 -15.87
CA CYS A 113 -10.89 15.73 -14.94
C CYS A 113 -10.84 16.21 -13.48
N ILE A 114 -9.90 17.09 -13.15
CA ILE A 114 -9.77 17.70 -11.81
C ILE A 114 -11.02 18.52 -11.49
N GLU A 115 -11.43 19.42 -12.38
CA GLU A 115 -12.58 20.32 -12.18
C GLU A 115 -13.88 19.54 -11.97
N VAL A 116 -14.16 18.55 -12.84
CA VAL A 116 -15.34 17.69 -12.73
C VAL A 116 -15.33 16.94 -11.40
N SER A 117 -14.21 16.29 -11.06
CA SER A 117 -14.10 15.48 -9.86
C SER A 117 -14.22 16.30 -8.58
N SER A 118 -13.56 17.46 -8.53
CA SER A 118 -13.65 18.41 -7.42
C SER A 118 -15.09 18.92 -7.24
N SER A 119 -15.76 19.30 -8.34
CA SER A 119 -17.15 19.78 -8.28
C SER A 119 -18.11 18.71 -7.78
N ARG A 120 -17.99 17.47 -8.29
CA ARG A 120 -18.81 16.33 -7.86
C ARG A 120 -18.61 15.99 -6.39
N MET A 121 -17.37 16.06 -5.91
CA MET A 121 -17.02 15.82 -4.52
C MET A 121 -17.63 16.89 -3.58
N SER A 122 -17.60 18.17 -3.98
CA SER A 122 -18.25 19.26 -3.24
C SER A 122 -19.76 19.09 -3.14
N ILE A 123 -20.43 18.66 -4.23
CA ILE A 123 -21.86 18.39 -4.24
C ILE A 123 -22.19 17.23 -3.28
N ALA A 124 -21.42 16.13 -3.33
CA ALA A 124 -21.63 14.99 -2.46
C ALA A 124 -21.46 15.32 -0.96
N LEU A 125 -20.56 16.26 -0.65
CA LEU A 125 -20.36 16.78 0.71
C LEU A 125 -21.59 17.55 1.21
N GLN A 126 -22.16 18.43 0.37
CA GLN A 126 -23.37 19.19 0.70
C GLN A 126 -24.60 18.29 0.89
N ASP A 127 -24.69 17.22 0.10
CA ASP A 127 -25.75 16.21 0.20
C ASP A 127 -25.65 15.32 1.46
N GLY A 128 -24.60 15.45 2.28
CA GLY A 128 -24.36 14.59 3.45
C GLY A 128 -24.04 13.12 3.10
N LYS A 129 -23.76 12.83 1.83
CA LYS A 129 -23.49 11.47 1.33
C LYS A 129 -22.06 11.00 1.56
N CYS A 130 -21.16 11.90 1.99
CA CYS A 130 -19.75 11.56 2.19
C CYS A 130 -19.45 10.79 3.50
N SER A 131 -20.39 10.69 4.45
CA SER A 131 -20.16 9.94 5.70
C SER A 131 -21.47 9.60 6.43
N SER A 132 -22.05 8.44 6.15
CA SER A 132 -23.26 7.96 6.87
C SER A 132 -23.27 6.44 7.10
N GLY A 133 -22.13 5.86 7.49
CA GLY A 133 -22.06 4.45 7.91
C GLY A 133 -21.23 4.30 9.18
N GLY A 134 -21.77 3.59 10.17
CA GLY A 134 -20.99 3.12 11.32
C GLY A 134 -19.83 2.19 10.90
N PRO A 135 -19.01 1.73 11.86
CA PRO A 135 -17.79 0.95 11.59
C PRO A 135 -18.03 -0.31 10.74
N MET A 136 -19.23 -0.89 10.82
CA MET A 136 -19.61 -2.14 10.14
C MET A 136 -19.67 -2.03 8.60
N VAL A 137 -19.50 -0.84 8.02
CA VAL A 137 -19.67 -0.62 6.56
C VAL A 137 -18.62 0.32 5.95
N ALA A 138 -17.51 0.57 6.65
CA ALA A 138 -16.46 1.50 6.18
C ALA A 138 -15.90 1.12 4.80
N PHE A 139 -15.84 -0.18 4.47
CA PHE A 139 -15.35 -0.66 3.18
C PHE A 139 -16.34 -0.46 2.01
N PHE A 140 -17.64 -0.25 2.24
CA PHE A 140 -18.54 0.11 1.11
C PHE A 140 -18.29 1.53 0.59
N SER A 141 -17.66 2.40 1.40
CA SER A 141 -17.25 3.72 0.91
C SER A 141 -16.31 3.64 -0.29
N TYR A 142 -15.53 2.56 -0.40
CA TYR A 142 -14.64 2.29 -1.53
C TYR A 142 -15.39 2.04 -2.85
N PHE A 143 -16.67 1.66 -2.76
CA PHE A 143 -17.59 1.48 -3.89
C PHE A 143 -18.51 2.70 -4.08
N SER A 144 -17.97 3.90 -3.88
CA SER A 144 -18.70 5.16 -4.08
C SER A 144 -18.02 6.05 -5.12
N ALA A 145 -18.83 6.81 -5.87
CA ALA A 145 -18.33 7.78 -6.84
C ALA A 145 -17.40 8.82 -6.17
N SER A 146 -17.78 9.31 -4.98
CA SER A 146 -16.99 10.26 -4.20
C SER A 146 -15.60 9.72 -3.89
N TRP A 147 -15.48 8.46 -3.49
CA TRP A 147 -14.18 7.85 -3.20
C TRP A 147 -13.31 7.75 -4.45
N VAL A 148 -13.87 7.41 -5.61
CA VAL A 148 -13.12 7.40 -6.87
C VAL A 148 -12.69 8.82 -7.26
N TYR A 149 -13.59 9.80 -7.19
CA TYR A 149 -13.26 11.21 -7.44
C TYR A 149 -12.15 11.73 -6.54
N SER A 150 -12.10 11.31 -5.27
CA SER A 150 -11.02 11.68 -4.35
C SER A 150 -9.64 11.20 -4.84
N LYS A 151 -9.57 10.06 -5.55
CA LYS A 151 -8.33 9.59 -6.18
C LYS A 151 -7.95 10.46 -7.37
N VAL A 152 -8.92 10.84 -8.19
CA VAL A 152 -8.69 11.75 -9.34
C VAL A 152 -8.18 13.10 -8.85
N VAL A 153 -8.81 13.67 -7.82
CA VAL A 153 -8.37 14.92 -7.18
C VAL A 153 -6.96 14.77 -6.61
N LEU A 154 -6.62 13.63 -5.99
CA LEU A 154 -5.28 13.37 -5.48
C LEU A 154 -4.23 13.30 -6.60
N LEU A 155 -4.54 12.69 -7.75
CA LEU A 155 -3.66 12.77 -8.93
C LEU A 155 -3.52 14.21 -9.43
N GLY A 156 -4.60 15.00 -9.35
CA GLY A 156 -4.59 16.43 -9.64
C GLY A 156 -3.66 17.24 -8.75
N VAL A 157 -3.59 16.91 -7.45
CA VAL A 157 -2.61 17.50 -6.52
C VAL A 157 -1.19 17.23 -7.03
N SER A 158 -0.84 15.97 -7.34
CA SER A 158 0.49 15.63 -7.87
C SER A 158 0.81 16.33 -9.20
N PHE A 159 -0.18 16.47 -10.08
CA PHE A 159 -0.04 17.24 -11.32
C PHE A 159 0.28 18.71 -11.03
N PHE A 160 -0.46 19.38 -10.14
CA PHE A 160 -0.19 20.77 -9.79
C PHE A 160 1.15 20.97 -9.08
N GLU A 161 1.56 20.05 -8.21
CA GLU A 161 2.87 20.08 -7.56
C GLU A 161 4.00 20.00 -8.60
N ARG A 162 3.88 19.13 -9.61
CA ARG A 162 4.85 19.02 -10.72
C ARG A 162 4.96 20.33 -11.53
N GLU A 163 3.83 20.98 -11.77
CA GLU A 163 3.74 22.29 -12.44
C GLU A 163 4.12 23.47 -11.51
N LYS A 164 4.53 23.21 -10.25
CA LYS A 164 4.82 24.21 -9.21
C LYS A 164 3.63 25.12 -8.88
N ARG A 165 2.41 24.68 -9.17
CA ARG A 165 1.13 25.35 -8.85
C ARG A 165 0.67 24.98 -7.45
N TYR A 166 1.51 25.23 -6.45
CA TYR A 166 1.28 24.80 -5.07
C TYR A 166 0.01 25.39 -4.44
N ILE A 167 -0.43 26.58 -4.86
CA ILE A 167 -1.66 27.19 -4.35
C ILE A 167 -2.90 26.36 -4.78
N ASP A 168 -2.92 25.86 -6.01
CA ASP A 168 -4.00 25.02 -6.51
C ASP A 168 -3.98 23.63 -5.82
N ALA A 169 -2.78 23.07 -5.64
CA ALA A 169 -2.59 21.83 -4.87
C ALA A 169 -3.11 21.95 -3.42
N ILE A 170 -2.77 23.05 -2.73
CA ILE A 170 -3.26 23.36 -1.37
C ILE A 170 -4.80 23.43 -1.34
N SER A 171 -5.42 24.04 -2.34
CA SER A 171 -6.89 24.14 -2.42
C SER A 171 -7.54 22.75 -2.49
N LEU A 172 -7.03 21.89 -3.38
CA LEU A 172 -7.52 20.51 -3.50
C LEU A 172 -7.27 19.67 -2.24
N LEU A 173 -6.11 19.84 -1.60
CA LEU A 173 -5.77 19.11 -0.36
C LEU A 173 -6.70 19.50 0.79
N ARG A 174 -7.02 20.80 0.94
CA ARG A 174 -8.01 21.25 1.92
C ARG A 174 -9.38 20.66 1.62
N GLN A 175 -9.79 20.68 0.35
CA GLN A 175 -11.06 20.09 -0.06
C GLN A 175 -11.16 18.58 0.24
N LEU A 176 -10.08 17.82 0.03
CA LEU A 176 -10.01 16.40 0.39
C LEU A 176 -10.14 16.19 1.91
N LEU A 177 -9.42 16.99 2.71
CA LEU A 177 -9.47 16.93 4.18
C LEU A 177 -10.84 17.33 4.74
N ASP A 178 -11.54 18.25 4.10
CA ASP A 178 -12.90 18.65 4.51
C ASP A 178 -13.93 17.59 4.10
N ALA A 179 -13.76 16.96 2.93
CA ALA A 179 -14.73 16.01 2.40
C ALA A 179 -14.67 14.62 3.05
N PHE A 180 -13.48 14.18 3.51
CA PHE A 180 -13.24 12.83 4.01
C PHE A 180 -12.72 12.85 5.44
N ILE A 181 -13.63 12.88 6.41
CA ILE A 181 -13.31 12.96 7.84
C ILE A 181 -12.75 11.64 8.39
N PHE A 182 -13.17 10.50 7.82
CA PHE A 182 -12.78 9.15 8.25
C PHE A 182 -12.09 8.39 7.10
N ASP A 183 -10.83 8.73 6.81
CA ASP A 183 -10.07 8.10 5.71
C ASP A 183 -8.58 7.93 6.07
N GLY A 184 -8.03 6.73 5.86
CA GLY A 184 -6.62 6.44 6.13
C GLY A 184 -5.63 7.25 5.28
N ARG A 185 -6.07 7.90 4.20
CA ARG A 185 -5.23 8.77 3.35
C ARG A 185 -5.01 10.17 3.94
N ARG A 186 -5.75 10.54 5.00
CA ARG A 186 -5.60 11.85 5.66
C ARG A 186 -4.18 12.13 6.11
N GLY A 187 -3.45 11.12 6.60
CA GLY A 187 -2.02 11.25 6.92
C GLY A 187 -1.17 11.73 5.75
N TYR A 188 -1.39 11.18 4.55
CA TYR A 188 -0.70 11.61 3.35
C TYR A 188 -1.11 13.03 2.93
N TRP A 189 -2.42 13.33 2.91
CA TRP A 189 -2.92 14.64 2.51
C TRP A 189 -2.43 15.75 3.43
N THR A 190 -2.47 15.56 4.75
CA THR A 190 -1.99 16.55 5.72
C THR A 190 -0.48 16.77 5.60
N LEU A 191 0.29 15.71 5.36
CA LEU A 191 1.72 15.83 5.09
C LEU A 191 1.98 16.66 3.82
N ARG A 192 1.29 16.36 2.71
CA ARG A 192 1.40 17.13 1.46
C ARG A 192 0.99 18.58 1.65
N LEU A 193 -0.12 18.84 2.34
CA LEU A 193 -0.60 20.19 2.63
C LEU A 193 0.47 21.00 3.38
N SER A 194 1.05 20.40 4.42
CA SER A 194 2.10 21.03 5.20
C SER A 194 3.34 21.31 4.34
N VAL A 195 3.74 20.37 3.46
CA VAL A 195 4.86 20.55 2.51
C VAL A 195 4.60 21.68 1.52
N ASP A 196 3.44 21.71 0.90
CA ASP A 196 3.09 22.72 -0.11
C ASP A 196 2.96 24.12 0.50
N LEU A 197 2.46 24.23 1.74
CA LEU A 197 2.45 25.48 2.50
C LEU A 197 3.86 26.04 2.74
N GLU A 198 4.86 25.18 2.94
CA GLU A 198 6.26 25.60 3.02
C GLU A 198 6.80 26.04 1.66
N HIS A 199 6.44 25.38 0.55
CA HIS A 199 6.84 25.80 -0.79
C HIS A 199 6.36 27.22 -1.14
N VAL A 200 5.21 27.65 -0.63
CA VAL A 200 4.69 29.02 -0.80
C VAL A 200 5.13 30.00 0.29
N GLY A 201 6.04 29.59 1.20
CA GLY A 201 6.60 30.44 2.25
C GLY A 201 5.71 30.65 3.48
N ARG A 202 4.57 29.95 3.58
CA ARG A 202 3.62 30.05 4.72
C ARG A 202 4.05 29.09 5.85
N LEU A 203 5.20 29.36 6.46
CA LEU A 203 5.84 28.47 7.43
C LEU A 203 4.99 28.22 8.69
N ASP A 204 4.31 29.24 9.20
CA ASP A 204 3.48 29.10 10.41
C ASP A 204 2.25 28.22 10.14
N GLU A 205 1.61 28.36 8.97
CA GLU A 205 0.51 27.48 8.56
C GLU A 205 0.99 26.07 8.24
N SER A 206 2.18 25.93 7.63
CA SER A 206 2.80 24.63 7.44
C SER A 206 3.01 23.93 8.79
N LEU A 207 3.56 24.63 9.79
CA LEU A 207 3.74 24.09 11.13
C LEU A 207 2.40 23.73 11.77
N GLN A 208 1.41 24.62 11.69
CA GLN A 208 0.08 24.38 12.24
C GLN A 208 -0.58 23.14 11.62
N ALA A 209 -0.54 23.00 10.28
CA ALA A 209 -1.07 21.83 9.59
C ALA A 209 -0.39 20.53 10.05
N ALA A 210 0.92 20.57 10.35
CA ALA A 210 1.62 19.41 10.88
C ALA A 210 1.24 19.10 12.33
N GLU A 211 1.05 20.12 13.17
CA GLU A 211 0.60 19.96 14.57
C GLU A 211 -0.85 19.41 14.61
N ASP A 212 -1.76 19.98 13.82
CA ASP A 212 -3.16 19.53 13.71
C ASP A 212 -3.24 18.10 13.19
N GLY A 213 -2.41 17.75 12.20
CA GLY A 213 -2.31 16.38 11.70
C GLY A 213 -1.89 15.36 12.75
N LEU A 214 -1.12 15.74 13.77
CA LEU A 214 -0.76 14.82 14.85
C LEU A 214 -1.89 14.58 15.86
N LEU A 215 -2.89 15.46 15.89
CA LEU A 215 -4.11 15.33 16.68
C LEU A 215 -5.17 14.47 15.96
N ASP A 216 -5.05 14.30 14.64
CA ASP A 216 -5.97 13.53 13.83
C ASP A 216 -5.72 12.00 13.99
N PRO A 217 -6.71 11.22 14.47
CA PRO A 217 -6.57 9.77 14.66
C PRO A 217 -6.26 8.98 13.39
N TRP A 218 -6.60 9.51 12.22
CA TRP A 218 -6.38 8.85 10.92
C TRP A 218 -4.97 9.08 10.35
N VAL A 219 -4.12 9.79 11.09
CA VAL A 219 -2.72 10.00 10.72
C VAL A 219 -1.84 8.99 11.43
N ARG A 220 -1.48 7.93 10.69
CA ARG A 220 -0.84 6.72 11.20
C ARG A 220 0.51 6.44 10.53
N ALA A 221 1.22 5.45 11.05
CA ALA A 221 2.47 4.89 10.52
C ALA A 221 3.47 5.95 9.99
N GLY A 222 3.96 5.79 8.75
CA GLY A 222 4.95 6.68 8.15
C GLY A 222 4.52 8.14 8.05
N SER A 223 3.24 8.41 7.76
CA SER A 223 2.72 9.79 7.71
C SER A 223 2.83 10.48 9.07
N ARG A 224 2.55 9.76 10.15
CA ARG A 224 2.69 10.28 11.52
C ARG A 224 4.15 10.63 11.83
N VAL A 225 5.09 9.73 11.52
CA VAL A 225 6.54 9.97 11.73
C VAL A 225 7.01 11.17 10.90
N ALA A 226 6.56 11.29 9.65
CA ALA A 226 6.90 12.41 8.78
C ALA A 226 6.46 13.76 9.37
N LEU A 227 5.21 13.83 9.87
CA LEU A 227 4.69 15.03 10.53
C LEU A 227 5.41 15.34 11.84
N GLN A 228 5.71 14.34 12.67
CA GLN A 228 6.48 14.52 13.90
C GLN A 228 7.85 15.15 13.62
N ARG A 229 8.59 14.62 12.62
CA ARG A 229 9.88 15.17 12.19
C ARG A 229 9.75 16.59 11.67
N ARG A 230 8.66 16.88 10.95
CA ARG A 230 8.37 18.21 10.42
C ARG A 230 8.10 19.22 11.53
N VAL A 231 7.30 18.87 12.55
CA VAL A 231 7.09 19.70 13.75
C VAL A 231 8.42 19.97 14.46
N LEU A 232 9.28 18.97 14.64
CA LEU A 232 10.60 19.18 15.26
C LEU A 232 11.53 20.07 14.44
N ARG A 233 11.41 20.06 13.10
CA ARG A 233 12.22 20.88 12.20
C ARG A 233 11.73 22.33 12.15
N LEU A 234 10.42 22.53 12.03
CA LEU A 234 9.79 23.86 11.85
C LEU A 234 9.52 24.56 13.19
N GLY A 235 9.20 23.82 14.25
CA GLY A 235 8.91 24.32 15.59
C GLY A 235 10.14 24.70 16.40
N LYS A 236 11.16 25.29 15.76
CA LYS A 236 12.31 25.87 16.46
C LYS A 236 12.00 27.30 16.90
N PRO A 237 12.66 27.84 17.94
CA PRO A 237 12.51 29.24 18.31
C PRO A 237 12.81 30.18 17.13
N PRO A 238 12.04 31.27 16.96
CA PRO A 238 11.02 31.78 17.87
C PRO A 238 9.60 31.17 17.71
N ARG A 239 9.38 30.23 16.78
CA ARG A 239 8.02 29.71 16.47
C ARG A 239 7.44 28.86 17.59
N ARG A 240 8.24 27.95 18.14
CA ARG A 240 7.89 27.15 19.32
C ARG A 240 9.12 27.03 20.22
N TRP A 241 8.87 27.13 21.52
CA TRP A 241 9.89 27.01 22.57
C TRP A 241 9.82 25.65 23.28
N LYS A 242 8.63 25.03 23.30
CA LYS A 242 8.40 23.73 23.93
C LYS A 242 8.74 22.61 22.95
N VAL A 243 9.64 21.72 23.36
CA VAL A 243 9.97 20.51 22.61
C VAL A 243 8.87 19.46 22.86
N PRO A 244 8.29 18.84 21.81
CA PRO A 244 7.29 17.77 21.96
C PRO A 244 7.83 16.54 22.69
N SER A 245 6.97 15.84 23.44
CA SER A 245 7.34 14.65 24.24
C SER A 245 7.85 13.48 23.40
N TYR A 246 7.36 13.34 22.16
CA TYR A 246 7.80 12.30 21.22
C TYR A 246 9.18 12.57 20.59
N SER A 247 9.84 13.69 20.91
CA SER A 247 11.15 14.08 20.36
C SER A 247 12.18 12.96 20.48
N GLU A 248 12.27 12.33 21.65
CA GLU A 248 13.29 11.31 21.93
C GLU A 248 13.04 10.02 21.14
N SER A 249 11.79 9.58 21.03
CA SER A 249 11.42 8.41 20.21
C SER A 249 11.77 8.65 18.73
N VAL A 250 11.40 9.81 18.17
CA VAL A 250 11.63 10.11 16.75
C VAL A 250 13.11 10.32 16.41
N LYS A 251 13.92 10.79 17.38
CA LYS A 251 15.36 10.98 17.26
C LYS A 251 16.17 9.75 17.68
N ARG A 252 15.52 8.68 18.12
CA ARG A 252 16.19 7.45 18.57
C ARG A 252 17.17 6.99 17.49
N LYS A 253 18.43 6.84 17.89
CA LYS A 253 19.49 6.42 16.96
C LYS A 253 19.27 4.96 16.60
N ILE A 254 19.10 4.71 15.31
CA ILE A 254 19.08 3.36 14.76
C ILE A 254 20.54 2.97 14.51
N PHE A 255 20.91 1.74 14.88
CA PHE A 255 22.28 1.27 14.69
C PHE A 255 22.59 1.15 13.20
N GLU A 256 23.77 1.59 12.79
CA GLU A 256 24.18 1.60 11.38
C GLU A 256 25.47 0.80 11.20
N VAL A 257 25.43 -0.15 10.27
CA VAL A 257 26.59 -0.95 9.83
C VAL A 257 27.01 -0.47 8.46
N HIS A 258 28.31 -0.40 8.21
CA HIS A 258 28.85 0.03 6.92
C HIS A 258 29.53 -1.16 6.24
N VAL A 259 29.06 -1.49 5.04
CA VAL A 259 29.58 -2.59 4.22
C VAL A 259 30.21 -1.99 2.97
N GLN A 260 31.39 -2.48 2.60
CA GLN A 260 32.06 -2.04 1.39
C GLN A 260 31.58 -2.87 0.19
N GLY A 261 31.26 -2.21 -0.92
CA GLY A 261 30.83 -2.88 -2.15
C GLY A 261 31.39 -2.20 -3.39
N ARG A 262 31.97 -2.98 -4.31
CA ARG A 262 32.48 -2.45 -5.59
C ARG A 262 31.31 -2.18 -6.55
N LEU A 263 30.99 -0.91 -6.75
CA LEU A 263 29.87 -0.44 -7.57
C LEU A 263 30.16 -0.57 -9.08
N LEU A 264 29.19 -1.09 -9.84
CA LEU A 264 29.24 -1.25 -11.31
C LEU A 264 28.64 -0.06 -12.07
N ASN A 265 27.51 0.46 -11.60
CA ASN A 265 26.77 1.53 -12.24
C ASN A 265 26.40 2.63 -11.22
N CYS A 266 26.47 3.90 -11.65
CA CYS A 266 26.13 5.05 -10.81
C CYS A 266 25.13 5.99 -11.48
N LYS A 267 24.23 5.45 -12.32
CA LYS A 267 23.17 6.23 -12.96
C LYS A 267 22.02 6.44 -11.97
N THR A 268 21.73 7.71 -11.68
CA THR A 268 20.57 8.12 -10.88
C THR A 268 19.30 7.54 -11.50
N GLY A 269 18.50 6.81 -10.71
CA GLY A 269 17.25 6.17 -11.16
C GLY A 269 17.38 4.72 -11.64
N MET A 270 18.59 4.15 -11.68
CA MET A 270 18.79 2.72 -11.94
C MET A 270 19.14 1.98 -10.63
N LYS A 271 18.73 0.71 -10.52
CA LYS A 271 19.17 -0.16 -9.40
C LYS A 271 20.71 -0.23 -9.38
N SER A 272 21.29 -0.03 -8.20
CA SER A 272 22.73 -0.11 -7.99
C SER A 272 23.16 -1.57 -8.05
N ILE A 273 24.10 -1.89 -8.94
CA ILE A 273 24.67 -3.23 -9.11
C ILE A 273 26.08 -3.23 -8.53
N PHE A 274 26.44 -4.30 -7.83
CA PHE A 274 27.72 -4.50 -7.18
C PHE A 274 28.37 -5.80 -7.64
N TYR A 275 29.68 -5.92 -7.45
CA TYR A 275 30.38 -7.21 -7.54
C TYR A 275 30.37 -7.90 -6.18
N ASN A 276 30.05 -9.21 -6.15
CA ASN A 276 30.34 -10.06 -4.99
C ASN A 276 31.83 -10.44 -4.93
N GLU A 277 32.22 -11.21 -3.91
CA GLU A 277 33.60 -11.68 -3.72
C GLU A 277 34.08 -12.59 -4.88
N ASP A 278 33.15 -13.30 -5.52
CA ASP A 278 33.41 -14.17 -6.67
C ASP A 278 33.48 -13.42 -8.02
N GLY A 279 33.28 -12.10 -8.02
CA GLY A 279 33.31 -11.27 -9.24
C GLY A 279 32.03 -11.32 -10.09
N GLU A 280 30.94 -11.89 -9.56
CA GLU A 280 29.60 -11.88 -10.17
C GLU A 280 28.79 -10.63 -9.81
N GLN A 281 27.83 -10.28 -10.67
CA GLN A 281 26.97 -9.11 -10.48
C GLN A 281 25.84 -9.43 -9.50
N CYS A 282 25.66 -8.61 -8.46
CA CYS A 282 24.63 -8.76 -7.45
C CYS A 282 23.97 -7.42 -7.07
N GLY A 283 22.76 -7.50 -6.51
CA GLY A 283 22.06 -6.36 -5.92
C GLY A 283 22.65 -5.96 -4.56
N VAL A 284 22.28 -4.79 -4.06
CA VAL A 284 22.77 -4.26 -2.78
C VAL A 284 22.36 -5.16 -1.60
N GLU A 285 21.18 -5.76 -1.67
CA GLU A 285 20.61 -6.62 -0.64
C GLU A 285 21.30 -7.99 -0.62
N GLN A 286 21.68 -8.52 -1.79
CA GLN A 286 22.44 -9.76 -1.89
C GLN A 286 23.86 -9.60 -1.36
N LEU A 287 24.51 -8.45 -1.62
CA LEU A 287 25.81 -8.13 -1.02
C LEU A 287 25.70 -8.07 0.51
N ALA A 288 24.66 -7.44 1.04
CA ALA A 288 24.42 -7.40 2.48
C ALA A 288 24.19 -8.81 3.06
N LEU A 289 23.42 -9.67 2.39
CA LEU A 289 23.23 -11.06 2.80
C LEU A 289 24.56 -11.82 2.88
N HIS A 290 25.44 -11.69 1.88
CA HIS A 290 26.77 -12.31 1.91
C HIS A 290 27.61 -11.80 3.09
N TYR A 291 27.60 -10.49 3.34
CA TYR A 291 28.28 -9.92 4.50
C TYR A 291 27.78 -10.54 5.80
N TYR A 292 26.47 -10.60 6.03
CA TYR A 292 25.92 -11.17 7.26
C TYR A 292 26.14 -12.69 7.38
N ALA A 293 26.19 -13.41 6.27
CA ALA A 293 26.54 -14.84 6.26
C ALA A 293 28.02 -15.10 6.61
N GLY A 294 28.92 -14.19 6.24
CA GLY A 294 30.35 -14.26 6.57
C GLY A 294 30.72 -13.37 7.75
N GLU A 295 31.43 -12.27 7.45
CA GLU A 295 32.04 -11.35 8.43
C GLU A 295 31.05 -10.72 9.41
N GLY A 296 29.80 -10.52 9.00
CA GLY A 296 28.70 -9.98 9.80
C GLY A 296 28.12 -10.98 10.81
N GLY A 297 28.68 -12.20 10.86
CA GLY A 297 28.61 -13.07 12.03
C GLY A 297 28.04 -14.47 11.81
N GLY A 298 27.80 -14.93 10.58
CA GLY A 298 27.21 -16.26 10.35
C GLY A 298 25.69 -16.29 10.48
N TRP A 299 25.01 -15.32 9.88
CA TRP A 299 23.55 -15.28 9.80
C TRP A 299 23.05 -16.04 8.58
N GLN A 300 21.90 -16.69 8.73
CA GLN A 300 21.05 -17.10 7.62
C GLN A 300 19.97 -16.05 7.42
N GLY A 301 19.39 -15.94 6.23
CA GLY A 301 18.31 -14.99 6.03
C GLY A 301 17.85 -14.90 4.59
N VAL A 302 16.80 -14.10 4.41
CA VAL A 302 16.16 -13.90 3.11
C VAL A 302 15.93 -12.42 2.85
N HIS A 303 16.09 -12.03 1.59
CA HIS A 303 15.67 -10.72 1.09
C HIS A 303 14.23 -10.80 0.60
N THR A 304 13.30 -10.22 1.35
CA THR A 304 11.87 -10.40 1.07
C THR A 304 11.02 -9.15 1.22
N GLU A 305 11.62 -8.02 1.60
CA GLU A 305 10.89 -6.80 1.95
C GLU A 305 9.73 -7.15 2.92
N SER A 306 8.49 -6.79 2.57
CA SER A 306 7.31 -7.14 3.37
C SER A 306 6.78 -8.56 3.11
N GLY A 307 7.25 -9.25 2.08
CA GLY A 307 6.66 -10.50 1.59
C GLY A 307 6.61 -11.64 2.61
N ILE A 308 7.73 -11.91 3.31
CA ILE A 308 7.75 -12.99 4.32
C ILE A 308 6.81 -12.67 5.49
N TRP A 309 6.73 -11.41 5.89
CA TRP A 309 5.89 -10.96 7.00
C TRP A 309 4.41 -11.09 6.69
N LEU A 310 4.02 -10.70 5.49
CA LEU A 310 2.64 -10.85 5.02
C LEU A 310 2.27 -12.33 4.84
N THR A 311 3.22 -13.16 4.45
CA THR A 311 3.03 -14.62 4.36
C THR A 311 2.83 -15.23 5.75
N ILE A 312 3.70 -14.91 6.70
CA ILE A 312 3.57 -15.35 8.10
C ILE A 312 2.23 -14.89 8.68
N PHE A 313 1.86 -13.62 8.49
CA PHE A 313 0.58 -13.09 8.93
C PHE A 313 -0.60 -13.84 8.33
N GLY A 314 -0.64 -14.01 7.01
CA GLY A 314 -1.75 -14.68 6.33
C GLY A 314 -1.89 -16.15 6.71
N VAL A 315 -0.78 -16.86 6.93
CA VAL A 315 -0.80 -18.27 7.38
C VAL A 315 -1.25 -18.37 8.84
N LEU A 316 -0.72 -17.56 9.76
CA LEU A 316 -1.10 -17.61 11.17
C LEU A 316 -2.55 -17.16 11.41
N MET A 317 -2.99 -16.13 10.69
CA MET A 317 -4.32 -15.53 10.82
C MET A 317 -5.37 -16.16 9.90
N TRP A 318 -5.08 -17.29 9.25
CA TRP A 318 -5.93 -17.85 8.18
C TRP A 318 -7.40 -17.97 8.59
N ASP A 319 -7.66 -18.63 9.71
CA ASP A 319 -9.03 -18.84 10.23
C ASP A 319 -9.74 -17.53 10.61
N ILE A 320 -8.98 -16.50 10.95
CA ILE A 320 -9.49 -15.17 11.31
C ILE A 320 -9.83 -14.38 10.05
N ILE A 321 -8.93 -14.41 9.05
CA ILE A 321 -9.11 -13.74 7.76
C ILE A 321 -10.38 -14.26 7.07
N PHE A 322 -10.60 -15.57 7.11
CA PHE A 322 -11.74 -16.25 6.47
C PHE A 322 -12.90 -16.57 7.42
N ALA A 323 -12.92 -15.97 8.61
CA ALA A 323 -14.02 -16.12 9.56
C ALA A 323 -15.36 -15.65 8.98
N ASP A 324 -16.44 -16.25 9.47
CA ASP A 324 -17.83 -15.97 9.08
C ASP A 324 -18.28 -14.57 9.55
N VAL A 325 -17.85 -13.53 8.82
CA VAL A 325 -18.26 -12.13 9.05
C VAL A 325 -19.23 -11.68 7.95
N PRO A 326 -20.37 -11.07 8.30
CA PRO A 326 -21.30 -10.53 7.32
C PRO A 326 -20.66 -9.53 6.36
N HIS A 327 -21.10 -9.57 5.09
CA HIS A 327 -20.79 -8.62 4.01
C HIS A 327 -19.35 -8.56 3.48
N VAL A 328 -18.35 -9.09 4.19
CA VAL A 328 -16.94 -8.96 3.79
C VAL A 328 -16.54 -9.91 2.64
N PHE A 329 -17.33 -10.96 2.41
CA PHE A 329 -17.21 -11.84 1.26
C PHE A 329 -18.50 -11.81 0.43
N ARG A 330 -18.36 -11.48 -0.85
CA ARG A 330 -19.45 -11.24 -1.82
C ARG A 330 -19.48 -12.31 -2.89
N THR A 331 -18.32 -12.86 -3.26
CA THR A 331 -18.19 -13.97 -4.22
C THR A 331 -17.14 -14.97 -3.75
N LYS A 332 -17.12 -16.14 -4.38
CA LYS A 332 -16.15 -17.22 -4.12
C LYS A 332 -14.77 -17.00 -4.75
N PHE A 333 -14.51 -15.80 -5.29
CA PHE A 333 -13.29 -15.45 -6.01
C PHE A 333 -12.48 -14.34 -5.30
N GLN A 334 -12.63 -14.23 -3.98
CA GLN A 334 -11.89 -13.26 -3.16
C GLN A 334 -10.72 -13.93 -2.44
N THR A 335 -9.58 -13.25 -2.44
CA THR A 335 -8.36 -13.68 -1.74
C THR A 335 -8.22 -13.06 -0.35
N ALA A 336 -9.12 -12.15 0.01
CA ALA A 336 -9.19 -11.49 1.31
C ALA A 336 -10.60 -10.93 1.55
N PRO A 337 -11.00 -10.72 2.82
CA PRO A 337 -12.23 -10.03 3.14
C PRO A 337 -12.14 -8.55 2.76
N LEU A 338 -13.25 -7.96 2.31
CA LEU A 338 -13.29 -6.56 1.86
C LEU A 338 -12.93 -5.54 2.96
N ASP A 339 -13.00 -5.93 4.22
CA ASP A 339 -12.69 -5.08 5.37
C ASP A 339 -11.22 -5.14 5.81
N LEU A 340 -10.37 -6.00 5.23
CA LEU A 340 -8.96 -6.20 5.66
C LEU A 340 -8.15 -4.90 5.76
N GLU A 341 -8.39 -3.96 4.83
CA GLU A 341 -7.71 -2.66 4.79
C GLU A 341 -8.50 -1.55 5.49
N THR A 342 -9.31 -1.92 6.48
CA THR A 342 -10.11 -1.00 7.29
C THR A 342 -9.98 -1.34 8.78
N ASP A 343 -10.20 -0.34 9.62
CA ASP A 343 -10.21 -0.51 11.08
C ASP A 343 -11.26 -1.55 11.55
N SER A 344 -12.31 -1.79 10.75
CA SER A 344 -13.34 -2.79 11.04
C SER A 344 -12.80 -4.23 11.10
N PHE A 345 -11.73 -4.55 10.38
CA PHE A 345 -11.18 -5.91 10.37
C PHE A 345 -10.80 -6.36 11.78
N TYR A 346 -10.04 -5.51 12.48
CA TYR A 346 -9.64 -5.75 13.86
C TYR A 346 -10.82 -5.65 14.82
N GLU A 347 -11.64 -4.60 14.73
CA GLU A 347 -12.72 -4.38 15.70
C GLU A 347 -13.75 -5.50 15.70
N VAL A 348 -14.15 -6.00 14.53
CA VAL A 348 -15.14 -7.09 14.42
C VAL A 348 -14.57 -8.44 14.88
N ARG A 349 -13.26 -8.66 14.70
CA ARG A 349 -12.59 -9.92 15.02
C ARG A 349 -11.72 -9.85 16.27
N LYS A 350 -11.85 -8.79 17.08
CA LYS A 350 -10.95 -8.48 18.20
C LYS A 350 -10.77 -9.65 19.15
N GLY A 351 -11.85 -10.34 19.51
CA GLY A 351 -11.79 -11.51 20.39
C GLY A 351 -10.95 -12.64 19.80
N LEU A 352 -11.19 -13.00 18.53
CA LEU A 352 -10.44 -14.05 17.83
C LEU A 352 -8.96 -13.68 17.66
N ILE A 353 -8.72 -12.42 17.31
CA ILE A 353 -7.37 -11.88 17.11
C ILE A 353 -6.59 -11.94 18.42
N GLU A 354 -7.08 -11.33 19.50
CA GLU A 354 -6.34 -11.31 20.76
C GLU A 354 -6.14 -12.71 21.35
N GLU A 355 -7.11 -13.63 21.21
CA GLU A 355 -6.92 -15.03 21.61
C GLU A 355 -5.79 -15.73 20.83
N LEU A 356 -5.72 -15.53 19.51
CA LEU A 356 -4.62 -16.06 18.70
C LEU A 356 -3.28 -15.42 19.09
N LEU A 357 -3.26 -14.11 19.32
CA LEU A 357 -2.06 -13.38 19.72
C LEU A 357 -1.52 -13.85 21.09
N ASP A 358 -2.40 -14.23 22.01
CA ASP A 358 -2.01 -14.83 23.29
C ASP A 358 -1.39 -16.21 23.08
N LYS A 359 -2.00 -17.08 22.24
CA LYS A 359 -1.41 -18.39 21.87
C LYS A 359 -0.04 -18.24 21.22
N ILE A 360 0.15 -17.23 20.35
CA ILE A 360 1.44 -16.92 19.71
C ILE A 360 2.47 -16.51 20.77
N GLN A 361 2.08 -15.69 21.76
CA GLN A 361 2.96 -15.30 22.86
C GLN A 361 3.38 -16.50 23.73
N ASP A 362 2.47 -17.45 23.92
CA ASP A 362 2.71 -18.70 24.66
C ASP A 362 3.52 -19.75 23.89
N GLY A 363 3.99 -19.43 22.67
CA GLY A 363 4.90 -20.27 21.89
C GLY A 363 4.23 -21.22 20.89
N MET A 364 2.92 -21.11 20.67
CA MET A 364 2.19 -21.97 19.73
C MET A 364 2.36 -21.57 18.25
N ALA A 365 3.11 -20.51 17.96
CA ALA A 365 3.21 -19.95 16.62
C ALA A 365 3.74 -20.93 15.57
N GLU A 366 4.77 -21.73 15.91
CA GLU A 366 5.33 -22.73 14.97
C GLU A 366 4.30 -23.81 14.63
N GLU A 367 3.57 -24.31 15.63
CA GLU A 367 2.55 -25.35 15.46
C GLU A 367 1.37 -24.85 14.60
N ILE A 368 0.84 -23.67 14.94
CA ILE A 368 -0.24 -23.03 14.17
C ILE A 368 0.19 -22.81 12.72
N LEU A 369 1.42 -22.36 12.50
CA LEU A 369 1.97 -22.13 11.17
C LEU A 369 2.04 -23.43 10.35
N ILE A 370 2.52 -24.53 10.94
CA ILE A 370 2.62 -25.83 10.27
C ILE A 370 1.22 -26.34 9.90
N THR A 371 0.29 -26.36 10.87
CA THR A 371 -1.07 -26.87 10.65
C THR A 371 -1.80 -26.08 9.57
N SER A 372 -1.70 -24.74 9.61
CA SER A 372 -2.31 -23.87 8.62
C SER A 372 -1.66 -24.04 7.23
N TRP A 373 -0.33 -24.13 7.16
CA TRP A 373 0.39 -24.37 5.92
C TRP A 373 -0.06 -25.67 5.24
N GLU A 374 -0.05 -26.78 5.97
CA GLU A 374 -0.44 -28.10 5.44
C GLU A 374 -1.89 -28.14 4.96
N SER A 375 -2.78 -27.39 5.61
CA SER A 375 -4.20 -27.32 5.27
C SER A 375 -4.50 -26.45 4.06
N HIS A 376 -3.67 -25.43 3.81
CA HIS A 376 -4.02 -24.33 2.89
C HIS A 376 -3.02 -24.06 1.77
N VAL A 377 -1.87 -24.73 1.74
CA VAL A 377 -0.85 -24.55 0.70
C VAL A 377 -1.46 -24.56 -0.72
N GLY A 378 -1.05 -23.60 -1.54
CA GLY A 378 -1.56 -23.39 -2.90
C GLY A 378 -2.92 -22.67 -2.98
N THR A 379 -3.51 -22.28 -1.85
CA THR A 379 -4.79 -21.53 -1.83
C THR A 379 -4.53 -20.03 -1.80
N ALA A 380 -5.13 -19.27 -2.70
CA ALA A 380 -4.88 -17.84 -2.87
C ALA A 380 -5.30 -17.03 -1.63
N CYS A 381 -4.37 -16.30 -1.03
CA CYS A 381 -4.65 -15.38 0.07
C CYS A 381 -3.83 -14.10 -0.11
N ARG A 382 -4.44 -12.93 0.09
CA ARG A 382 -3.72 -11.65 -0.01
C ARG A 382 -2.56 -11.64 0.98
N GLY A 383 -1.37 -11.29 0.49
CA GLY A 383 -0.15 -11.25 1.29
C GLY A 383 0.62 -12.57 1.40
N VAL A 384 0.02 -13.70 1.03
CA VAL A 384 0.66 -15.02 1.11
C VAL A 384 1.31 -15.37 -0.23
N ASN A 385 2.60 -15.70 -0.22
CA ASN A 385 3.32 -16.20 -1.39
C ASN A 385 3.89 -17.60 -1.12
N TRP A 386 3.19 -18.62 -1.63
CA TRP A 386 3.53 -20.03 -1.44
C TRP A 386 4.81 -20.47 -2.19
N GLU A 387 5.17 -19.78 -3.28
CA GLU A 387 6.30 -20.17 -4.13
C GLU A 387 7.62 -19.53 -3.67
N LYS A 388 7.55 -18.34 -3.07
CA LYS A 388 8.74 -17.57 -2.67
C LYS A 388 9.35 -18.05 -1.34
N HIS A 389 8.56 -18.69 -0.47
CA HIS A 389 9.00 -19.05 0.88
C HIS A 389 8.77 -20.54 1.14
N SER A 390 9.78 -21.22 1.68
CA SER A 390 9.62 -22.60 2.12
C SER A 390 9.04 -22.68 3.54
N LEU A 391 8.33 -23.76 3.86
CA LEU A 391 7.87 -24.01 5.23
C LEU A 391 9.04 -24.03 6.22
N ALA A 392 10.22 -24.50 5.81
CA ALA A 392 11.41 -24.52 6.66
C ALA A 392 11.86 -23.10 7.04
N ASP A 393 11.89 -22.16 6.08
CA ASP A 393 12.27 -20.77 6.33
C ASP A 393 11.25 -20.08 7.23
N LEU A 394 9.96 -20.29 6.99
CA LEU A 394 8.89 -19.69 7.80
C LEU A 394 8.94 -20.18 9.26
N ARG A 395 9.20 -21.48 9.47
CA ARG A 395 9.39 -22.05 10.81
C ARG A 395 10.60 -21.47 11.51
N ALA A 396 11.75 -21.39 10.81
CA ALA A 396 12.97 -20.81 11.35
C ALA A 396 12.77 -19.33 11.72
N ALA A 397 12.10 -18.56 10.86
CA ALA A 397 11.75 -17.16 11.09
C ALA A 397 10.89 -17.01 12.34
N VAL A 398 9.72 -17.66 12.40
CA VAL A 398 8.78 -17.55 13.54
C VAL A 398 9.43 -17.93 14.86
N LYS A 399 10.25 -18.98 14.85
CA LYS A 399 10.98 -19.44 16.04
C LYS A 399 12.02 -18.43 16.53
N CYS A 400 12.79 -17.85 15.62
CA CYS A 400 13.86 -16.89 15.96
C CYS A 400 13.33 -15.49 16.31
N ILE A 401 12.17 -15.10 15.76
CA ILE A 401 11.51 -13.83 16.07
C ILE A 401 10.98 -13.83 17.52
N GLY A 402 10.44 -14.96 17.97
CA GLY A 402 9.84 -15.12 19.29
C GLY A 402 8.39 -14.62 19.37
N GLY A 403 7.61 -15.22 20.27
CA GLY A 403 6.16 -15.04 20.36
C GLY A 403 5.71 -13.60 20.61
N HIS A 404 6.33 -12.88 21.55
CA HIS A 404 5.97 -11.49 21.88
C HIS A 404 6.08 -10.55 20.67
N CYS A 405 7.23 -10.60 20.01
CA CYS A 405 7.51 -9.80 18.83
C CYS A 405 6.57 -10.14 17.67
N LEU A 406 6.37 -11.43 17.41
CA LEU A 406 5.49 -11.90 16.35
C LEU A 406 4.04 -11.49 16.58
N ALA A 407 3.54 -11.61 17.82
CA ALA A 407 2.20 -11.16 18.19
C ALA A 407 2.04 -9.65 17.99
N SER A 408 3.05 -8.85 18.35
CA SER A 408 3.02 -7.40 18.11
C SER A 408 2.91 -7.06 16.62
N ILE A 409 3.70 -7.72 15.76
CA ILE A 409 3.63 -7.51 14.30
C ILE A 409 2.26 -7.89 13.76
N CYS A 410 1.74 -9.06 14.16
CA CYS A 410 0.42 -9.53 13.74
C CYS A 410 -0.69 -8.57 14.21
N ARG A 411 -0.57 -7.98 15.40
CA ARG A 411 -1.50 -6.97 15.91
C ARG A 411 -1.49 -5.70 15.05
N HIS A 412 -0.31 -5.18 14.71
CA HIS A 412 -0.20 -3.97 13.86
C HIS A 412 -0.79 -4.19 12.46
N LEU A 413 -0.52 -5.35 11.86
CA LEU A 413 -1.09 -5.72 10.55
C LEU A 413 -2.61 -5.93 10.62
N ALA A 414 -3.13 -6.51 11.71
CA ALA A 414 -4.58 -6.64 11.88
C ALA A 414 -5.27 -5.29 12.11
N GLN A 415 -4.68 -4.40 12.89
CA GLN A 415 -5.26 -3.09 13.21
C GLN A 415 -5.26 -2.12 12.03
N ASP A 416 -4.22 -2.14 11.19
CA ASP A 416 -4.12 -1.26 10.03
C ASP A 416 -3.25 -1.89 8.94
N TYR A 417 -3.78 -2.93 8.31
CA TYR A 417 -3.10 -3.67 7.23
C TYR A 417 -2.59 -2.72 6.15
N ARG A 418 -3.41 -1.75 5.76
CA ARG A 418 -3.09 -0.80 4.68
C ARG A 418 -1.84 0.02 4.97
N SER A 419 -1.71 0.53 6.20
CA SER A 419 -0.54 1.34 6.57
C SER A 419 0.69 0.50 6.84
N TRP A 420 0.53 -0.75 7.32
CA TRP A 420 1.63 -1.57 7.80
C TRP A 420 2.08 -2.65 6.82
N SER A 421 1.34 -2.93 5.74
CA SER A 421 1.72 -3.95 4.74
C SER A 421 2.93 -3.59 3.86
N SER A 422 3.56 -2.44 4.10
CA SER A 422 4.73 -1.97 3.35
C SER A 422 5.78 -1.34 4.26
N GLY A 423 7.01 -1.27 3.77
CA GLY A 423 8.15 -0.64 4.44
C GLY A 423 8.77 -1.47 5.56
N MET A 424 8.48 -2.77 5.62
CA MET A 424 9.26 -3.71 6.44
C MET A 424 10.74 -3.70 6.01
N PRO A 425 11.69 -3.98 6.93
CA PRO A 425 13.11 -4.08 6.60
C PRO A 425 13.38 -5.10 5.49
N ASP A 426 14.31 -4.80 4.59
CA ASP A 426 14.61 -5.62 3.41
C ASP A 426 14.98 -7.06 3.77
N LEU A 427 15.81 -7.24 4.80
CA LEU A 427 16.33 -8.53 5.24
C LEU A 427 15.71 -8.96 6.57
N LEU A 428 15.23 -10.20 6.60
CA LEU A 428 15.04 -10.95 7.84
C LEU A 428 16.16 -11.98 7.95
N LEU A 429 16.97 -11.82 8.99
CA LEU A 429 18.09 -12.68 9.31
C LEU A 429 17.76 -13.48 10.58
N TRP A 430 18.25 -14.70 10.65
CA TRP A 430 18.14 -15.53 11.85
C TRP A 430 19.39 -16.38 12.06
N ARG A 431 19.56 -16.79 13.31
CA ARG A 431 20.54 -17.79 13.72
C ARG A 431 19.92 -18.70 14.75
N LEU A 432 19.99 -20.00 14.50
CA LEU A 432 19.64 -21.02 15.49
C LEU A 432 20.91 -21.39 16.24
N HIS A 433 20.88 -21.27 17.56
CA HIS A 433 21.95 -21.72 18.44
C HIS A 433 21.77 -23.19 18.82
N ASP A 434 20.52 -23.60 19.00
CA ASP A 434 20.10 -24.99 19.21
C ASP A 434 18.64 -25.17 18.72
N CYS A 435 18.00 -26.31 19.04
CA CYS A 435 16.63 -26.58 18.63
C CYS A 435 15.55 -25.81 19.40
N TYR A 436 15.91 -25.02 20.41
CA TYR A 436 14.99 -24.23 21.25
C TYR A 436 15.30 -22.74 21.27
N ARG A 437 16.52 -22.34 20.91
CA ARG A 437 17.01 -20.96 20.97
C ARG A 437 17.49 -20.49 19.61
N GLY A 438 16.91 -19.39 19.17
CA GLY A 438 17.36 -18.64 18.03
C GLY A 438 17.28 -17.15 18.29
N GLU A 439 17.95 -16.39 17.43
CA GLU A 439 17.87 -14.94 17.40
C GLU A 439 17.52 -14.49 15.99
N ALA A 440 16.68 -13.46 15.89
CA ALA A 440 16.37 -12.80 14.64
C ALA A 440 16.95 -11.38 14.62
N LYS A 441 17.39 -10.96 13.44
CA LYS A 441 17.86 -9.60 13.17
C LYS A 441 17.15 -9.07 11.94
N LEU A 442 16.71 -7.83 12.03
CA LEU A 442 16.04 -7.11 10.95
C LEU A 442 16.95 -6.03 10.40
N VAL A 443 17.21 -6.08 9.10
CA VAL A 443 18.17 -5.17 8.47
C VAL A 443 17.54 -4.48 7.28
N GLU A 444 17.57 -3.15 7.33
CA GLU A 444 17.20 -2.29 6.21
C GLU A 444 18.48 -1.91 5.44
N VAL A 445 18.53 -2.22 4.16
CA VAL A 445 19.71 -2.04 3.31
C VAL A 445 19.59 -0.73 2.54
N LYS A 446 20.64 0.08 2.58
CA LYS A 446 20.68 1.36 1.85
C LYS A 446 21.92 1.45 0.99
N GLY A 447 21.69 1.68 -0.30
CA GLY A 447 22.75 2.05 -1.23
C GLY A 447 23.33 3.45 -0.91
N PRO A 448 24.41 3.86 -1.60
CA PRO A 448 25.17 5.07 -1.25
C PRO A 448 24.37 6.39 -1.25
N ARG A 449 23.25 6.44 -1.97
CA ARG A 449 22.40 7.64 -2.11
C ARG A 449 21.01 7.46 -1.50
N ASP A 450 20.73 6.30 -0.95
CA ASP A 450 19.40 5.96 -0.46
C ASP A 450 19.21 6.41 0.98
N ARG A 451 17.97 6.78 1.31
CA ARG A 451 17.58 7.18 2.66
C ARG A 451 16.41 6.33 3.11
N LEU A 452 16.28 6.15 4.42
CA LEU A 452 15.09 5.54 5.02
C LEU A 452 13.85 6.34 4.66
N SER A 453 12.85 5.66 4.10
CA SER A 453 11.51 6.21 3.95
C SER A 453 10.89 6.43 5.33
N GLU A 454 9.88 7.30 5.41
CA GLU A 454 9.20 7.55 6.69
C GLU A 454 8.42 6.31 7.17
N GLN A 455 7.93 5.48 6.24
CA GLN A 455 7.30 4.20 6.56
C GLN A 455 8.31 3.19 7.14
N GLN A 456 9.51 3.09 6.56
CA GLN A 456 10.58 2.24 7.10
C GLN A 456 10.99 2.70 8.50
N ARG A 457 11.06 4.02 8.73
CA ARG A 457 11.32 4.57 10.07
C ARG A 457 10.22 4.20 11.06
N ALA A 458 8.95 4.26 10.65
CA ALA A 458 7.84 3.86 11.51
C ALA A 458 7.98 2.39 11.93
N TRP A 459 8.27 1.49 10.99
CA TRP A 459 8.53 0.09 11.29
C TRP A 459 9.72 -0.11 12.21
N LEU A 460 10.87 0.50 11.92
CA LEU A 460 12.08 0.36 12.75
C LEU A 460 11.83 0.82 14.20
N LEU A 461 11.09 1.92 14.41
CA LEU A 461 10.73 2.37 15.76
C LEU A 461 9.84 1.36 16.48
N VAL A 462 8.79 0.85 15.82
CA VAL A 462 7.90 -0.17 16.40
C VAL A 462 8.66 -1.45 16.74
N LEU A 463 9.54 -1.90 15.85
CA LEU A 463 10.36 -3.10 16.06
C LEU A 463 11.32 -2.92 17.24
N MET A 464 11.97 -1.74 17.36
CA MET A 464 12.83 -1.41 18.50
C MET A 464 12.05 -1.35 19.83
N ASP A 465 10.80 -0.91 19.80
CA ASP A 465 9.93 -0.89 20.99
C ASP A 465 9.47 -2.30 21.38
N CYS A 466 9.37 -3.21 20.41
CA CYS A 466 9.12 -4.64 20.65
C CYS A 466 10.35 -5.42 21.13
N GLY A 467 11.54 -4.79 21.13
CA GLY A 467 12.80 -5.41 21.55
C GLY A 467 13.57 -6.13 20.43
N PHE A 468 13.22 -5.91 19.16
CA PHE A 468 14.00 -6.48 18.05
C PHE A 468 15.39 -5.85 17.94
N ASN A 469 16.34 -6.68 17.52
CA ASN A 469 17.62 -6.20 17.01
C ASN A 469 17.43 -5.70 15.57
N VAL A 470 17.37 -4.37 15.40
CA VAL A 470 17.23 -3.73 14.10
C VAL A 470 18.46 -2.91 13.74
N GLU A 471 18.86 -2.96 12.48
CA GLU A 471 20.04 -2.27 11.97
C GLU A 471 19.77 -1.68 10.57
N VAL A 472 20.51 -0.63 10.22
CA VAL A 472 20.57 -0.11 8.85
C VAL A 472 21.94 -0.45 8.27
N CYS A 473 21.96 -1.25 7.21
CA CYS A 473 23.17 -1.62 6.48
C CYS A 473 23.41 -0.63 5.34
N LYS A 474 24.41 0.24 5.48
CA LYS A 474 24.83 1.18 4.45
C LYS A 474 25.93 0.58 3.60
N VAL A 475 25.63 0.38 2.32
CA VAL A 475 26.63 -0.07 1.35
C VAL A 475 27.32 1.15 0.75
N THR A 476 28.63 1.23 0.94
CA THR A 476 29.47 2.32 0.42
C THR A 476 30.51 1.80 -0.56
N PRO A 477 30.86 2.57 -1.60
CA PRO A 477 31.97 2.20 -2.47
C PRO A 477 33.28 2.15 -1.67
N PRO A 478 34.23 1.28 -2.06
CA PRO A 478 35.55 1.25 -1.43
C PRO A 478 36.23 2.62 -1.58
N PRO A 479 37.07 3.03 -0.61
CA PRO A 479 37.85 4.25 -0.73
C PRO A 479 38.70 4.22 -2.00
N ALA A 480 38.78 5.36 -2.71
CA ALA A 480 39.62 5.46 -3.89
C ALA A 480 41.08 5.13 -3.51
N PRO A 481 41.82 4.36 -4.33
CA PRO A 481 43.22 4.08 -4.06
C PRO A 481 43.98 5.41 -3.98
N SER A 482 44.69 5.59 -2.86
CA SER A 482 45.49 6.77 -2.50
C SER A 482 46.65 7.02 -3.44
#